data_AF-A0A838SCV2-F1
#
_entry.id   AF-A0A838SCV2-F1
#
_cell.length_a   1.000
_cell.length_b   1.000
_cell.length_c   1.000
_cell.angle_alpha   90.00
_cell.angle_beta   90.00
_cell.angle_gamma   90.00
#
_symmetry.space_group_name_H-M   'P 1'
#
loop_
_entity.id
_entity.type
_entity.pdbx_description
1 polymer ?
#
loop_
_entity_poly.entity_id
_entity_poly.type
_entity_poly.pdbx_seq_one_letter_code
_entity_poly.pdbx_strand_id
1 'polypeptide(L)'
;HKAMTYMVGVDPDGEVTNVEVLVYRESRGSEVGKKRFNYQYHGKTIDDPIRINRDIINISGATMSVRSMSAGVKRAIVLAHELYLQSKSQHAAVNTARTDKGFLESLLGF
;
A
#
# COMPACT_ATOMS: atom_id res chain seq x y z
N HIS A 1 10.53 -19.19 -10.09
CA HIS A 1 9.94 -18.87 -8.78
C HIS A 1 8.43 -19.05 -8.89
N LYS A 2 7.77 -19.78 -7.98
CA LYS A 2 6.32 -20.00 -7.98
C LYS A 2 5.59 -18.80 -7.39
N ALA A 3 4.31 -18.67 -7.75
CA ALA A 3 3.47 -17.59 -7.24
C ALA A 3 3.27 -17.71 -5.71
N MET A 4 3.39 -16.57 -5.04
CA MET A 4 3.10 -16.39 -3.62
C MET A 4 1.83 -15.55 -3.49
N THR A 5 0.91 -15.99 -2.65
CA THR A 5 -0.31 -15.25 -2.33
C THR A 5 -0.12 -14.57 -0.98
N TYR A 6 -0.39 -13.27 -0.92
CA TYR A 6 -0.29 -12.47 0.29
C TYR A 6 -1.43 -11.46 0.34
N MET A 7 -1.68 -10.96 1.55
CA MET A 7 -2.64 -9.92 1.85
C MET A 7 -1.91 -8.74 2.46
N VAL A 8 -2.33 -7.53 2.09
CA VAL A 8 -1.84 -6.27 2.65
C VAL A 8 -3.05 -5.50 3.16
N GLY A 9 -3.10 -5.27 4.47
CA GLY A 9 -4.07 -4.39 5.09
C GLY A 9 -3.57 -2.95 5.00
N VAL A 10 -4.41 -2.06 4.50
CA VAL A 10 -4.16 -0.62 4.42
C VAL A 10 -5.35 0.08 5.06
N ASP A 11 -5.09 1.05 5.93
CA ASP A 11 -6.14 1.85 6.56
C ASP A 11 -6.58 3.04 5.67
N PRO A 12 -7.60 3.81 6.09
CA PRO A 12 -8.07 4.97 5.33
C PRO A 12 -7.04 6.11 5.20
N ASP A 13 -6.04 6.17 6.07
CA ASP A 13 -4.96 7.17 6.03
C ASP A 13 -3.83 6.74 5.07
N GLY A 14 -3.89 5.50 4.56
CA GLY A 14 -2.94 4.96 3.60
C GLY A 14 -1.76 4.24 4.24
N GLU A 15 -1.82 4.00 5.55
CA GLU A 15 -0.78 3.27 6.28
C GLU A 15 -1.03 1.76 6.21
N VAL A 16 0.06 1.00 6.08
CA VAL A 16 0.00 -0.46 6.16
C VAL A 16 -0.25 -0.91 7.59
N THR A 17 -1.38 -1.56 7.83
CA THR A 17 -1.73 -2.11 9.14
C THR A 17 -1.14 -3.49 9.35
N ASN A 18 -1.17 -4.35 8.33
CA ASN A 18 -0.66 -5.72 8.43
C ASN A 18 -0.29 -6.29 7.05
N VAL A 19 0.63 -7.27 7.04
CA VAL A 19 0.97 -8.05 5.85
C VAL A 19 1.01 -9.53 6.24
N GLU A 20 0.37 -10.38 5.45
CA GLU A 20 0.32 -11.82 5.72
C GLU A 20 0.49 -12.64 4.44
N VAL A 21 1.29 -13.71 4.51
CA VAL A 21 1.45 -14.66 3.41
C VAL A 21 0.39 -15.75 3.57
N LEU A 22 -0.53 -15.82 2.61
CA LEU A 22 -1.64 -16.78 2.62
C LEU A 22 -1.22 -18.13 2.01
N VAL A 23 -0.44 -18.09 0.93
CA VAL A 23 0.03 -19.30 0.26
C VAL A 23 1.46 -19.14 -0.23
N TYR A 24 2.33 -20.05 0.22
CA TYR A 24 3.72 -20.12 -0.19
C TYR A 24 4.00 -21.49 -0.85
N ARG A 25 4.56 -21.48 -2.06
CA ARG A 25 4.67 -22.70 -2.91
C ARG A 25 6.10 -23.13 -3.21
N GLU A 26 7.08 -22.54 -2.52
CA GLU A 26 8.50 -22.83 -2.70
C GLU A 26 9.05 -23.64 -1.54
N SER A 27 10.15 -24.35 -1.78
CA SER A 27 10.80 -25.21 -0.77
C SER A 27 11.58 -24.43 0.28
N ARG A 28 11.98 -23.19 -0.01
CA ARG A 28 12.79 -22.33 0.87
C ARG A 28 12.28 -20.89 0.84
N GLY A 29 12.50 -20.14 1.92
CA GLY A 29 12.13 -18.73 2.01
C GLY A 29 10.72 -18.49 2.58
N SER A 30 10.07 -19.49 3.19
CA SER A 30 8.78 -19.33 3.86
C SER A 30 8.86 -18.44 5.10
N GLU A 31 10.08 -18.11 5.55
CA GLU A 31 10.36 -17.16 6.63
C GLU A 31 9.78 -15.77 6.37
N VAL A 32 9.55 -15.41 5.10
CA VAL A 32 8.83 -14.17 4.72
C VAL A 32 7.37 -14.17 5.17
N GLY A 33 6.80 -15.31 5.58
CA GLY A 33 5.46 -15.37 6.18
C GLY A 33 5.44 -15.13 7.69
N LYS A 34 6.61 -15.01 8.36
CA LYS A 34 6.66 -14.81 9.81
C LYS A 34 6.20 -13.41 10.18
N LYS A 35 5.29 -13.29 11.15
CA LYS A 35 4.81 -12.00 11.68
C LYS A 35 5.95 -11.02 12.02
N ARG A 36 7.03 -11.53 12.62
CA ARG A 36 8.23 -10.72 12.94
C ARG A 36 8.85 -10.07 11.70
N PHE A 37 8.93 -10.80 10.58
CA PHE A 37 9.46 -10.25 9.33
C PHE A 37 8.48 -9.22 8.74
N ASN A 38 7.18 -9.53 8.78
CA ASN A 38 6.12 -8.70 8.20
C ASN A 38 5.93 -7.37 8.92
N TYR A 39 6.25 -7.31 10.22
CA TYR A 39 6.14 -6.11 11.03
C TYR A 39 6.96 -4.93 10.47
N GLN A 40 8.00 -5.21 9.67
CA GLN A 40 8.79 -4.18 8.99
C GLN A 40 7.99 -3.34 7.98
N TYR A 41 6.82 -3.81 7.56
CA TYR A 41 5.92 -3.09 6.67
C TYR A 41 4.92 -2.21 7.42
N HIS A 42 4.74 -2.39 8.73
CA HIS A 42 3.74 -1.69 9.52
C HIS A 42 3.99 -0.18 9.51
N GLY A 43 2.93 0.62 9.32
CA GLY A 43 2.97 2.08 9.25
C GLY A 43 3.53 2.65 7.95
N LYS A 44 3.99 1.82 7.00
CA LYS A 44 4.51 2.33 5.72
C LYS A 44 3.39 2.86 4.83
N THR A 45 3.67 3.95 4.14
CA THR A 45 2.77 4.64 3.21
C THR A 45 3.28 4.59 1.77
N ILE A 46 2.58 5.29 0.87
CA ILE A 46 3.00 5.45 -0.53
C ILE A 46 4.33 6.21 -0.67
N ASP A 47 4.67 7.08 0.26
CA ASP A 47 5.90 7.88 0.22
C ASP A 47 7.10 7.10 0.78
N ASP A 48 6.84 6.09 1.61
CA ASP A 48 7.89 5.31 2.24
C ASP A 48 8.60 4.37 1.24
N PRO A 49 9.94 4.34 1.26
CA PRO A 49 10.68 3.38 0.48
C PRO A 49 10.58 1.97 1.07
N ILE A 50 10.59 0.99 0.15
CA ILE A 50 10.63 -0.45 0.47
C ILE A 50 11.80 -1.08 -0.28
N ARG A 51 13.03 -0.79 0.17
CA ARG A 51 14.27 -1.31 -0.43
C ARG A 51 14.90 -2.36 0.49
N ILE A 52 15.22 -3.52 -0.08
CA ILE A 52 15.88 -4.62 0.63
C ILE A 52 17.30 -4.19 1.03
N ASN A 53 17.75 -4.62 2.21
CA ASN A 53 19.03 -4.25 2.81
C ASN A 53 19.19 -2.74 3.10
N ARG A 54 18.08 -1.99 3.14
CA ARG A 54 18.04 -0.59 3.58
C ARG A 54 16.86 -0.35 4.50
N ASP A 55 15.66 -0.54 3.95
CA ASP A 55 14.38 -0.32 4.67
C ASP A 55 13.79 -1.64 5.18
N ILE A 56 14.09 -2.75 4.49
CA ILE A 56 13.65 -4.11 4.83
C ILE A 56 14.88 -4.99 5.05
N ILE A 57 14.98 -5.57 6.24
CA ILE A 57 16.00 -6.56 6.61
C ILE A 57 15.77 -7.81 5.77
N ASN A 58 16.81 -8.27 5.08
CA ASN A 58 16.74 -9.47 4.26
C ASN A 58 16.82 -10.75 5.10
N ILE A 59 16.35 -11.85 4.55
CA ILE A 59 16.51 -13.19 5.12
C ILE A 59 17.57 -13.94 4.31
N SER A 60 18.60 -14.43 5.00
CA SER A 60 19.66 -15.22 4.37
C SER A 60 19.08 -16.44 3.65
N GLY A 61 19.51 -16.66 2.41
CA GLY A 61 18.99 -17.76 1.57
C GLY A 61 17.57 -17.57 1.01
N ALA A 62 16.92 -16.43 1.29
CA ALA A 62 15.56 -16.12 0.84
C ALA A 62 15.44 -14.76 0.13
N THR A 63 16.54 -14.22 -0.41
CA THR A 63 16.60 -12.89 -1.05
C THR A 63 15.54 -12.70 -2.14
N MET A 64 15.29 -13.73 -2.96
CA MET A 64 14.28 -13.66 -4.02
C MET A 64 12.85 -13.59 -3.46
N SER A 65 12.58 -14.33 -2.39
CA SER A 65 11.29 -14.29 -1.70
C SER A 65 11.04 -12.93 -1.06
N VAL A 66 12.04 -12.38 -0.37
CA VAL A 66 11.99 -11.03 0.21
C VAL A 66 11.76 -9.99 -0.88
N ARG A 67 12.48 -10.09 -2.00
CA ARG A 67 12.31 -9.17 -3.14
C ARG A 67 10.90 -9.23 -3.74
N SER A 68 10.39 -10.44 -3.94
CA SER A 68 9.04 -10.66 -4.45
C SER A 68 7.99 -10.07 -3.50
N MET A 69 8.11 -10.34 -2.20
CA MET A 69 7.21 -9.82 -1.18
C MET A 69 7.24 -8.30 -1.09
N SER A 70 8.42 -7.70 -0.98
CA SER A 70 8.58 -6.24 -0.88
C SER A 70 8.03 -5.51 -2.11
N ALA A 71 8.30 -6.03 -3.31
CA ALA A 71 7.72 -5.47 -4.55
C ALA A 71 6.19 -5.60 -4.57
N GLY A 72 5.67 -6.74 -4.10
CA GLY A 72 4.25 -6.99 -3.97
C GLY A 72 3.54 -6.03 -3.01
N VAL A 73 4.11 -5.85 -1.81
CA VAL A 73 3.59 -4.91 -0.80
C VAL A 73 3.60 -3.49 -1.35
N LYS A 74 4.68 -3.03 -1.98
CA LYS A 74 4.72 -1.68 -2.55
C LYS A 74 3.64 -1.47 -3.61
N ARG A 75 3.41 -2.46 -4.49
CA ARG A 75 2.34 -2.40 -5.49
C ARG A 75 0.97 -2.35 -4.84
N ALA A 76 0.72 -3.15 -3.80
CA ALA A 76 -0.55 -3.14 -3.09
C ALA A 76 -0.85 -1.76 -2.46
N ILE A 77 0.15 -1.14 -1.81
CA ILE A 77 0.01 0.21 -1.23
C ILE A 77 -0.33 1.24 -2.32
N VAL A 78 0.42 1.24 -3.44
CA VAL A 78 0.18 2.18 -4.54
C VAL A 78 -1.22 1.97 -5.12
N LEU A 79 -1.63 0.73 -5.40
CA LEU A 79 -2.95 0.45 -5.95
C LEU A 79 -4.08 0.82 -4.96
N ALA A 80 -3.90 0.55 -3.66
CA ALA A 80 -4.86 0.95 -2.64
C ALA A 80 -5.03 2.48 -2.61
N HIS A 81 -3.92 3.21 -2.63
CA HIS A 81 -3.91 4.66 -2.63
C HIS A 81 -4.59 5.24 -3.88
N GLU A 82 -4.17 4.83 -5.08
CA GLU A 82 -4.67 5.38 -6.35
C GLU A 82 -6.15 5.06 -6.57
N LEU A 83 -6.58 3.83 -6.27
CA LEU A 83 -7.94 3.40 -6.59
C LEU A 83 -8.97 3.82 -5.52
N TYR A 84 -8.57 3.87 -4.24
CA TYR A 84 -9.52 4.03 -3.14
C TYR A 84 -9.33 5.30 -2.31
N LEU A 85 -8.11 5.85 -2.21
CA LEU A 85 -7.83 7.00 -1.34
C LEU A 85 -7.79 8.31 -2.13
N GLN A 86 -7.13 8.35 -3.29
CA GLN A 86 -7.17 9.52 -4.17
C GLN A 86 -8.55 9.77 -4.74
N SER A 87 -9.30 8.73 -5.08
CA SER A 87 -10.66 8.88 -5.60
C SER A 87 -11.56 9.64 -4.62
N LYS A 88 -11.48 9.35 -3.32
CA LYS A 88 -12.21 10.09 -2.28
C LYS A 88 -11.84 11.57 -2.22
N SER A 89 -10.54 11.89 -2.30
CA SER A 89 -10.06 13.28 -2.31
C SER A 89 -10.55 14.04 -3.54
N GLN A 90 -10.51 13.40 -4.72
CA GLN A 90 -10.99 14.00 -5.98
C GLN A 90 -12.49 14.24 -5.95
N HIS A 91 -13.28 13.29 -5.45
CA HIS A 91 -14.73 13.47 -5.32
C HIS A 91 -15.09 14.58 -4.31
N ALA A 92 -14.36 14.69 -3.20
CA ALA A 92 -14.55 15.79 -2.24
C ALA A 92 -14.22 17.16 -2.86
N ALA A 93 -13.08 17.27 -3.55
CA ALA A 93 -12.65 18.52 -4.19
C ALA A 93 -13.61 18.98 -5.30
N VAL A 94 -14.14 18.04 -6.10
CA VAL A 94 -15.15 18.34 -7.14
C VAL A 94 -16.45 18.87 -6.53
N ASN A 95 -16.87 18.34 -5.39
CA ASN A 95 -18.08 18.80 -4.71
C ASN A 95 -17.91 20.20 -4.13
N THR A 96 -16.80 20.49 -3.45
CA THR A 96 -16.49 21.85 -2.95
C THR A 96 -16.42 22.87 -4.09
N ALA A 97 -15.74 22.54 -5.19
CA ALA A 97 -15.63 23.43 -6.34
C ALA A 97 -16.97 23.72 -7.04
N ARG A 98 -17.94 22.80 -6.98
CA ARG A 98 -19.31 23.04 -7.46
C ARG A 98 -20.10 23.95 -6.53
N THR A 99 -19.96 23.78 -5.22
CA THR A 99 -20.62 24.63 -4.22
C THR A 99 -20.11 26.06 -4.31
N ASP A 100 -18.81 26.27 -4.45
CA ASP A 100 -18.21 27.60 -4.56
C ASP A 100 -18.64 28.32 -5.84
N LYS A 101 -18.77 27.59 -6.97
CA LYS A 101 -19.30 28.17 -8.21
C LYS A 101 -20.77 28.60 -8.08
N GLY A 102 -21.63 27.75 -7.53
CA GLY A 102 -23.05 28.10 -7.31
C GLY A 102 -23.24 29.22 -6.30
N PHE A 103 -22.35 29.33 -5.31
CA PHE A 103 -22.32 30.45 -4.37
C PHE A 103 -21.92 31.76 -5.07
N LEU A 104 -20.86 31.75 -5.89
CA LEU A 104 -20.41 32.94 -6.63
C LEU A 104 -21.44 33.41 -7.67
N GLU A 105 -22.11 32.49 -8.37
CA GLU A 105 -23.21 32.80 -9.30
C GLU A 105 -24.39 33.44 -8.55
N SER A 106 -24.79 32.86 -7.42
CA SER A 106 -25.84 33.43 -6.55
C SER A 106 -25.48 34.80 -5.96
N LEU A 107 -24.19 35.10 -5.77
CA LEU A 107 -23.73 36.36 -5.20
C LEU A 107 -23.57 37.46 -6.25
N LEU A 108 -23.21 37.10 -7.49
CA LEU A 108 -23.00 38.02 -8.61
C LEU A 108 -24.26 38.23 -9.47
N GLY A 109 -25.34 37.50 -9.22
CA GLY A 109 -26.66 37.76 -9.81
C GLY A 109 -26.78 37.39 -11.29
N PHE A 110 -26.02 36.38 -11.74
CA PHE A 110 -26.18 35.74 -13.04
C PHE A 110 -26.70 34.31 -12.86
#